data_AF-A0A509L157-F1
#
_entry.id   AF-A0A509L157-F1
#
_cell.length_a   1.000
_cell.length_b   1.000
_cell.length_c   1.000
_cell.angle_alpha   90.00
_cell.angle_beta   90.00
_cell.angle_gamma   90.00
#
_symmetry.space_group_name_H-M   'P 1'
#
loop_
_entity.id
_entity.type
_entity.pdbx_description
1 polymer ?
#
loop_
_entity_poly.entity_id
_entity_poly.type
_entity_poly.pdbx_seq_one_letter_code
_entity_poly.pdbx_strand_id
1 'polypeptide(L)'
;MDPEENAMTTVVTNHNWRDLVCRCDVPGAVLKGDLNWTTETSPDWYFNYKNHWYHISEFTVVVHGSDLHEWHGSLNDSAWSGVVVRLHDDNTQVQVGRFYS
;
A
#
# COMPACT_ATOMS: atom_id res chain seq x y z
N MET A 1 1.11 36.98 -3.36
CA MET A 1 1.32 35.53 -3.21
C MET A 1 1.18 35.27 -1.73
N ASP A 2 -0.01 34.85 -1.32
CA ASP A 2 -0.19 34.30 0.02
C ASP A 2 0.64 33.01 0.12
N PRO A 3 1.31 32.75 1.25
CA PRO A 3 1.90 31.44 1.47
C PRO A 3 0.74 30.46 1.56
N GLU A 4 0.62 29.58 0.56
CA GLU A 4 -0.23 28.40 0.66
C GLU A 4 0.17 27.67 1.96
N GLU A 5 -0.76 27.65 2.90
CA GLU A 5 -0.68 26.84 4.10
C GLU A 5 -0.63 25.39 3.63
N ASN A 6 0.57 24.82 3.50
CA ASN A 6 0.75 23.41 3.12
C ASN A 6 0.01 22.56 4.15
N ALA A 7 -1.15 22.02 3.75
CA ALA A 7 -1.86 21.04 4.55
C ALA A 7 -0.91 19.85 4.79
N MET A 8 -0.57 19.61 6.05
CA MET A 8 0.37 18.56 6.42
C MET A 8 -0.27 17.18 6.21
N THR A 9 0.32 16.37 5.34
CA THR A 9 -0.11 14.98 5.17
C THR A 9 0.04 14.22 6.49
N THR A 10 -1.05 13.65 6.99
CA THR A 10 -1.07 12.84 8.22
C THR A 10 -1.13 11.37 7.89
N VAL A 11 -0.25 10.57 8.47
CA VAL A 11 -0.27 9.09 8.34
C VAL A 11 -0.70 8.43 9.65
N VAL A 12 -1.73 7.59 9.57
CA VAL A 12 -2.20 6.75 10.68
C VAL A 12 -1.81 5.30 10.41
N THR A 13 -0.97 4.75 11.28
CA THR A 13 -0.52 3.35 11.23
C THR A 13 -0.40 2.78 12.65
N ASN A 14 -0.46 1.45 12.76
CA ASN A 14 -0.19 0.75 14.02
C ASN A 14 1.25 0.24 14.09
N HIS A 15 2.09 0.52 13.09
CA HIS A 15 3.50 0.10 12.99
C HIS A 15 3.72 -1.42 13.05
N ASN A 16 2.67 -2.23 12.86
CA ASN A 16 2.81 -3.67 12.85
C ASN A 16 3.22 -4.17 11.47
N TRP A 17 4.25 -5.02 11.44
CA TRP A 17 4.61 -5.80 10.28
C TRP A 17 3.55 -6.87 9.98
N ARG A 18 3.36 -7.14 8.70
CA ARG A 18 2.45 -8.16 8.17
C ARG A 18 3.19 -8.96 7.14
N ASP A 19 2.97 -10.26 7.11
CA ASP A 19 3.60 -11.13 6.13
C ASP A 19 3.00 -10.87 4.74
N LEU A 20 3.90 -10.76 3.76
CA LEU A 20 3.53 -10.88 2.36
C LEU A 20 3.36 -12.36 2.05
N VAL A 21 2.28 -12.70 1.35
CA VAL A 21 1.94 -14.08 1.03
C VAL A 21 1.92 -14.30 -0.48
N CYS A 22 2.10 -15.55 -0.91
CA CYS A 22 2.00 -15.92 -2.32
C CYS A 22 0.55 -15.84 -2.81
N ARG A 23 0.37 -15.83 -4.13
CA ARG A 23 -0.94 -16.00 -4.76
C ARG A 23 -1.71 -17.22 -4.22
N CYS A 24 -1.01 -18.31 -3.95
CA CYS A 24 -1.58 -19.56 -3.45
C CYS A 24 -2.32 -19.41 -2.11
N ASP A 25 -1.94 -18.45 -1.28
CA ASP A 25 -2.52 -18.21 0.03
C ASP A 25 -3.70 -17.22 -0.02
N VAL A 26 -3.91 -16.57 -1.16
CA VAL A 26 -5.03 -15.64 -1.36
C VAL A 26 -6.32 -16.43 -1.60
N PRO A 27 -7.43 -16.11 -0.91
CA PRO A 27 -8.70 -16.77 -1.14
C PRO A 27 -9.13 -16.69 -2.61
N GLY A 28 -9.46 -17.84 -3.22
CA GLY A 28 -9.78 -17.89 -4.66
C GLY A 28 -10.95 -16.99 -5.09
N ALA A 29 -11.87 -16.66 -4.18
CA ALA A 29 -12.94 -15.70 -4.44
C ALA A 29 -12.41 -14.26 -4.62
N VAL A 30 -11.41 -13.87 -3.84
CA VAL A 30 -10.72 -12.57 -3.96
C VAL A 30 -9.96 -12.52 -5.28
N LEU A 31 -9.25 -13.60 -5.63
CA LEU A 31 -8.52 -13.70 -6.90
C LEU A 31 -9.44 -13.60 -8.12
N LYS A 32 -10.69 -14.08 -8.05
CA LYS A 32 -11.65 -14.00 -9.15
C LYS A 32 -12.44 -12.69 -9.17
N GLY A 33 -12.49 -11.98 -8.05
CA GLY A 33 -13.13 -10.67 -7.91
C GLY A 33 -12.09 -9.56 -8.03
N ASP A 34 -11.68 -9.05 -6.88
CA ASP A 34 -10.85 -7.85 -6.73
C ASP A 34 -9.49 -7.93 -7.43
N LEU A 35 -8.91 -9.14 -7.52
CA LEU A 35 -7.57 -9.36 -8.08
C LEU A 35 -7.60 -10.16 -9.39
N ASN A 36 -8.70 -10.14 -10.15
CA ASN A 36 -8.87 -10.95 -11.37
C ASN A 36 -7.89 -10.62 -12.51
N TRP A 37 -7.21 -9.48 -12.44
CA TRP A 37 -6.21 -9.02 -13.38
C TRP A 37 -4.83 -9.65 -13.12
N THR A 38 -4.60 -10.22 -11.94
CA THR A 38 -3.32 -10.85 -11.58
C THR A 38 -3.21 -12.25 -12.20
N THR A 39 -2.03 -12.56 -12.74
CA THR A 39 -1.71 -13.87 -13.36
C THR A 39 -0.71 -14.64 -12.50
N GLU A 40 -0.52 -15.94 -12.78
CA GLU A 40 0.52 -16.77 -12.15
C GLU A 40 1.97 -16.30 -12.45
N THR A 41 2.14 -15.35 -13.36
CA THR A 41 3.45 -14.78 -13.72
C THR A 41 3.67 -13.38 -13.15
N SER A 42 2.72 -12.84 -12.37
CA SER A 42 2.82 -11.53 -11.73
C SER A 42 3.72 -11.61 -10.49
N PRO A 43 4.39 -10.53 -10.06
CA PRO A 43 5.21 -10.55 -8.84
C PRO A 43 4.36 -10.96 -7.62
N ASP A 44 4.74 -12.00 -6.91
CA ASP A 44 3.82 -12.80 -6.07
C ASP A 44 3.47 -12.23 -4.68
N TRP A 45 3.59 -10.93 -4.44
CA TRP A 45 3.40 -10.40 -3.09
C TRP A 45 2.04 -9.76 -2.88
N TYR A 46 1.24 -10.44 -2.04
CA TYR A 46 -0.09 -10.03 -1.63
C TYR A 46 -0.13 -9.81 -0.12
N PHE A 47 -1.05 -8.98 0.35
CA PHE A 47 -1.33 -8.84 1.78
C PHE A 47 -2.78 -8.46 2.03
N ASN A 48 -3.30 -8.84 3.20
CA ASN A 48 -4.60 -8.39 3.68
C ASN A 48 -4.45 -7.21 4.66
N TYR A 49 -5.18 -6.14 4.42
CA TYR A 49 -5.30 -5.01 5.31
C TYR A 49 -6.76 -4.57 5.44
N LYS A 50 -7.28 -4.59 6.67
CA LYS A 50 -8.68 -4.22 6.99
C LYS A 50 -9.71 -4.95 6.12
N ASN A 51 -9.54 -6.26 5.94
CA ASN A 51 -10.39 -7.14 5.12
C ASN A 51 -10.35 -6.84 3.61
N HIS A 52 -9.42 -5.99 3.15
CA HIS A 52 -9.15 -5.79 1.74
C HIS A 52 -7.81 -6.43 1.37
N TRP A 53 -7.77 -7.10 0.23
CA TRP A 53 -6.57 -7.72 -0.29
C TRP A 53 -5.92 -6.80 -1.30
N TYR A 54 -4.62 -6.64 -1.18
CA TYR A 54 -3.82 -5.83 -2.09
C TYR A 54 -2.73 -6.69 -2.71
N HIS A 55 -2.39 -6.36 -3.94
CA HIS A 55 -1.17 -6.77 -4.62
C HIS A 55 -0.16 -5.63 -4.57
N ILE A 56 1.11 -5.92 -4.27
CA ILE A 56 2.13 -4.87 -4.08
C ILE A 56 2.30 -3.97 -5.30
N SER A 57 2.12 -4.49 -6.51
CA SER A 57 2.23 -3.68 -7.74
C SER A 57 1.13 -2.63 -7.94
N GLU A 58 0.09 -2.61 -7.09
CA GLU A 58 -0.92 -1.54 -7.12
C GLU A 58 -0.37 -0.23 -6.57
N PHE A 59 0.69 -0.29 -5.76
CA PHE A 59 1.28 0.88 -5.12
C PHE A 59 2.28 1.55 -6.05
N THR A 60 2.11 2.86 -6.22
CA THR A 60 3.08 3.70 -6.92
C THR A 60 4.21 4.06 -5.98
N VAL A 61 5.45 4.03 -6.47
CA VAL A 61 6.63 4.41 -5.68
C VAL A 61 6.49 5.85 -5.17
N VAL A 62 6.70 6.04 -3.87
CA VAL A 62 6.70 7.36 -3.27
C VAL A 62 7.95 8.12 -3.71
N VAL A 63 7.77 9.35 -4.19
CA VAL A 63 8.85 10.19 -4.67
C VAL A 63 9.63 10.78 -3.49
N HIS A 64 10.95 10.76 -3.60
CA HIS A 64 11.86 11.37 -2.63
C HIS A 64 11.58 12.87 -2.48
N GLY A 65 11.40 13.33 -1.24
CA GLY A 65 11.05 14.73 -0.93
C GLY A 65 9.55 15.02 -0.82
N SER A 66 8.68 14.02 -0.97
CA SER A 66 7.26 14.13 -0.60
C SER A 66 7.03 14.02 0.91
N ASP A 67 5.86 14.43 1.38
CA ASP A 67 5.44 14.26 2.78
C ASP A 67 5.41 12.79 3.22
N LEU A 68 5.36 11.86 2.27
CA LEU A 68 5.32 10.42 2.50
C LEU A 68 6.69 9.74 2.43
N HIS A 69 7.81 10.49 2.43
CA HIS A 69 9.17 9.98 2.18
C HIS A 69 9.63 8.82 3.08
N GLU A 70 9.01 8.57 4.22
CA GLU A 70 9.28 7.40 5.07
C GLU A 70 8.63 6.09 4.57
N TRP A 71 7.76 6.19 3.56
CA TRP A 71 7.01 5.10 2.94
C TRP A 71 7.57 4.79 1.55
N HIS A 72 7.44 3.53 1.14
CA HIS A 72 7.99 3.07 -0.15
C HIS A 72 6.97 3.17 -1.29
N GLY A 73 5.68 2.97 -0.98
CA GLY A 73 4.61 3.01 -1.96
C GLY A 73 3.34 3.64 -1.43
N SER A 74 2.54 4.22 -2.34
CA SER A 74 1.23 4.80 -2.06
C SER A 74 0.20 4.38 -3.10
N LEU A 75 -1.04 4.19 -2.65
CA LEU A 75 -2.22 3.92 -3.47
C LEU A 75 -3.33 4.87 -3.01
N ASN A 76 -3.78 5.74 -3.91
CA ASN A 76 -4.84 6.72 -3.62
C ASN A 76 -6.20 6.03 -3.64
N ASP A 77 -6.99 6.15 -2.57
CA ASP A 77 -8.40 5.74 -2.56
C ASP A 77 -9.34 6.93 -2.85
N SER A 78 -8.84 8.16 -2.71
CA SER A 78 -9.51 9.39 -3.14
C SER A 78 -8.47 10.46 -3.53
N ALA A 79 -8.92 11.69 -3.80
CA ALA A 79 -8.03 12.82 -4.05
C ALA A 79 -7.20 13.24 -2.81
N TRP A 80 -7.68 12.92 -1.61
CA TRP A 80 -7.15 13.43 -0.34
C TRP A 80 -6.80 12.33 0.66
N SER A 81 -6.88 11.07 0.24
CA SER A 81 -6.60 9.93 1.10
C SER A 81 -6.13 8.73 0.31
N GLY A 82 -5.49 7.82 1.03
CA GLY A 82 -5.11 6.54 0.47
C GLY A 82 -4.39 5.66 1.47
N VAL A 83 -3.78 4.62 0.93
CA VAL A 83 -2.98 3.64 1.66
C VAL A 83 -1.51 3.83 1.32
N VAL A 84 -0.64 3.71 2.31
CA VAL A 84 0.81 3.69 2.13
C VAL A 84 1.39 2.38 2.64
N VAL A 85 2.46 1.94 2.00
CA VAL A 85 3.18 0.71 2.32
C VAL A 85 4.65 0.98 2.50
N ARG A 86 5.23 0.32 3.50
CA ARG A 86 6.67 0.27 3.73
C ARG A 86 7.07 -1.20 3.78
N LEU A 87 7.94 -1.58 2.87
CA LEU A 87 8.50 -2.93 2.82
C LEU A 87 9.60 -3.07 3.87
N HIS A 88 9.67 -4.24 4.49
CA HIS A 88 10.80 -4.63 5.32
C HIS A 88 12.04 -4.86 4.44
N ASP A 89 13.25 -4.78 5.01
CA ASP A 89 14.51 -4.84 4.25
C ASP A 89 14.71 -6.17 3.50
N ASP A 90 14.09 -7.25 3.98
CA ASP A 90 14.11 -8.57 3.34
C ASP A 90 12.98 -8.78 2.31
N ASN A 91 12.12 -7.79 2.11
CA ASN A 91 10.94 -7.83 1.23
C ASN A 91 9.95 -8.96 1.53
N THR A 92 9.92 -9.49 2.76
CA THR A 92 8.96 -10.54 3.16
C THR A 92 7.79 -9.99 3.96
N GLN A 93 7.92 -8.77 4.49
CA GLN A 93 6.89 -8.14 5.30
C GLN A 93 6.59 -6.72 4.83
N VAL A 94 5.39 -6.25 5.19
CA VAL A 94 4.90 -4.91 4.89
C VAL A 94 4.28 -4.26 6.13
N GLN A 95 4.64 -3.01 6.37
CA GLN A 95 3.89 -2.09 7.22
C GLN A 95 2.91 -1.30 6.35
N VAL A 96 1.71 -1.09 6.88
CA VAL A 96 0.63 -0.41 6.16
C VAL A 96 0.13 0.77 6.98
N GLY A 97 -0.11 1.90 6.32
CA GLY A 97 -0.71 3.09 6.91
C GLY A 97 -1.84 3.62 6.03
N ARG A 98 -2.64 4.52 6.59
CA ARG A 98 -3.52 5.39 5.80
C ARG A 98 -3.01 6.81 5.88
N PHE A 99 -2.96 7.49 4.74
CA PHE A 99 -2.64 8.92 4.72
C PHE A 99 -3.89 9.75 4.44
N TYR A 100 -3.85 11.00 4.91
CA TYR A 100 -4.87 12.04 4.71
C TYR A 100 -4.15 13.35 4.42
N SER A 101 -4.51 14.02 3.33
CA SER A 101 -3.95 15.30 2.89
C SER A 101 -5.02 16.36 2.73
#